data_AF-A0A382S9R7-F1
#
_entry.id   AF-A0A382S9R7-F1
#
_cell.length_a   1.000
_cell.length_b   1.000
_cell.length_c   1.000
_cell.angle_alpha   90.00
_cell.angle_beta   90.00
_cell.angle_gamma   90.00
#
_symmetry.space_group_name_H-M   'P 1'
#
loop_
_entity.id
_entity.type
_entity.pdbx_description
1 polymer ?
#
loop_
_entity_poly.entity_id
_entity_poly.type
_entity_poly.pdbx_seq_one_letter_code
_entity_poly.pdbx_strand_id
1 'polypeptide(L)'
;MRHISLVIFIALSVATTVVAQTENWKPPRMADGRVNLQGVWANNAATPLERPDSLADKTTFSANEVEQLRETADRLFGGADDAAFGDGVFNAVLANIQRNVSNDGETGNYSSVWMVDREFENRTSLISDPLNGKLPAITRSAERRFADAAAHRRDHPADGPEDLSRQLRCVTYGIPRFGGLGAGYNSYYQIFQTSDYVVMLGEMIHDARIIPIGDMPHIHKSIRQWHGDSRGHWEEDTLVVETTNY
;
A
#
# COMPACT_ATOMS: atom_id res chain seq x y z
N MET A 1 -52.25 -38.78 -20.37
CA MET A 1 -51.65 -37.73 -19.53
C MET A 1 -50.27 -38.24 -19.10
N ARG A 2 -49.19 -37.64 -19.62
CA ARG A 2 -47.80 -38.04 -19.34
C ARG A 2 -47.30 -37.20 -18.16
N HIS A 3 -46.94 -37.86 -17.06
CA HIS A 3 -46.31 -37.20 -15.91
C HIS A 3 -44.81 -37.00 -16.22
N ILE A 4 -44.36 -35.75 -16.24
CA ILE A 4 -42.94 -35.38 -16.38
C ILE A 4 -42.43 -35.06 -14.98
N SER A 5 -41.53 -35.89 -14.46
CA SER A 5 -40.85 -35.65 -13.18
C SER A 5 -39.66 -34.72 -13.41
N LEU A 6 -39.70 -33.55 -12.78
CA LEU A 6 -38.61 -32.57 -12.78
C LEU A 6 -37.60 -32.93 -11.69
N VAL A 7 -36.37 -33.28 -12.08
CA VAL A 7 -35.25 -33.52 -11.15
C VAL A 7 -34.48 -32.21 -10.99
N ILE A 8 -34.52 -31.63 -9.79
CA ILE A 8 -33.76 -30.44 -9.41
C ILE A 8 -32.36 -30.90 -8.97
N PHE A 9 -31.34 -30.58 -9.75
CA PHE A 9 -29.94 -30.71 -9.34
C PHE A 9 -29.57 -29.52 -8.45
N ILE A 10 -29.37 -29.77 -7.15
CA ILE A 10 -28.76 -28.82 -6.22
C ILE A 10 -27.26 -28.91 -6.42
N ALA A 11 -26.66 -27.91 -7.06
CA ALA A 11 -25.21 -27.77 -7.16
C ALA A 11 -24.68 -27.28 -5.80
N LEU A 12 -24.00 -28.18 -5.08
CA LEU A 12 -23.30 -27.86 -3.84
C LEU A 12 -22.02 -27.08 -4.20
N SER A 13 -22.01 -25.78 -3.93
CA SER A 13 -20.83 -24.92 -4.06
C SER A 13 -19.79 -25.33 -3.02
N VAL A 14 -18.74 -26.01 -3.47
CA VAL A 14 -17.56 -26.29 -2.65
C VAL A 14 -16.75 -24.99 -2.55
N ALA A 15 -16.74 -24.38 -1.36
CA ALA A 15 -15.83 -23.30 -1.05
C ALA A 15 -14.41 -23.85 -1.02
N THR A 16 -13.59 -23.45 -2.00
CA THR A 16 -12.14 -23.73 -1.98
C THR A 16 -11.50 -22.90 -0.89
N THR A 17 -11.12 -23.53 0.21
CA THR A 17 -10.25 -22.94 1.23
C THR A 17 -8.90 -22.62 0.61
N VAL A 18 -8.56 -21.33 0.56
CA VAL A 18 -7.23 -20.85 0.19
C VAL A 18 -6.26 -21.28 1.29
N VAL A 19 -5.47 -22.33 1.04
CA VAL A 19 -4.39 -22.77 1.93
C VAL A 19 -3.10 -22.10 1.46
N ALA A 20 -2.71 -20.99 2.09
CA ALA A 20 -1.39 -20.39 1.92
C ALA A 20 -1.01 -19.47 3.10
N GLN A 21 -0.96 -20.03 4.31
CA GLN A 21 -0.09 -19.53 5.38
C GLN A 21 0.54 -20.75 6.07
N THR A 22 1.81 -20.68 6.41
CA THR A 22 2.52 -21.72 7.16
C THR A 22 1.80 -21.96 8.48
N GLU A 23 1.16 -23.13 8.65
CA GLU A 23 0.31 -23.47 9.82
C GLU A 23 1.00 -23.36 11.21
N ASN A 24 2.31 -23.08 11.26
CA ASN A 24 3.10 -23.06 12.49
C ASN A 24 3.81 -21.73 12.79
N TRP A 25 3.59 -20.67 12.01
CA TRP A 25 4.15 -19.38 12.38
C TRP A 25 3.39 -18.77 13.57
N LYS A 26 4.12 -18.41 14.62
CA LYS A 26 3.56 -17.69 15.78
C LYS A 26 4.20 -16.30 15.85
N PRO A 27 3.40 -15.22 15.91
CA PRO A 27 3.97 -13.89 16.02
C PRO A 27 4.75 -13.76 17.33
N PRO A 28 5.86 -12.99 17.35
CA PRO A 28 6.53 -12.66 18.59
C PRO A 28 5.57 -11.92 19.52
N ARG A 29 5.75 -12.07 20.83
CA ARG A 29 4.86 -11.55 21.86
C ARG A 29 5.59 -10.58 22.78
N MET A 30 4.89 -9.55 23.23
CA MET A 30 5.33 -8.67 24.32
C MET A 30 5.17 -9.40 25.66
N ALA A 31 5.72 -8.82 26.74
CA ALA A 31 5.60 -9.39 28.09
C ALA A 31 4.14 -9.48 28.59
N ASP A 32 3.26 -8.64 28.05
CA ASP A 32 1.81 -8.65 28.32
C ASP A 32 1.02 -9.64 27.44
N GLY A 33 1.70 -10.41 26.59
CA GLY A 33 1.09 -11.41 25.72
C GLY A 33 0.52 -10.88 24.40
N ARG A 34 0.53 -9.56 24.16
CA ARG A 34 0.11 -8.99 22.87
C ARG A 34 1.14 -9.26 21.77
N VAL A 35 0.71 -9.20 20.52
CA VAL A 35 1.62 -9.30 19.37
C VAL A 35 2.65 -8.17 19.45
N ASN A 36 3.93 -8.52 19.31
CA ASN A 36 5.03 -7.58 19.29
C ASN A 36 5.25 -7.06 17.86
N LEU A 37 4.87 -5.82 17.63
CA LEU A 37 5.04 -5.08 16.37
C LEU A 37 6.32 -4.23 16.37
N GLN A 38 7.08 -4.19 17.47
CA GLN A 38 8.26 -3.33 17.58
C GLN A 38 9.32 -3.70 16.56
N GLY A 39 9.99 -2.67 16.04
CA GLY A 39 11.13 -2.85 15.15
C GLY A 39 11.19 -1.79 14.06
N VAL A 40 12.16 -1.98 13.18
CA VAL A 40 12.27 -1.22 11.94
C VAL A 40 11.72 -2.09 10.82
N TRP A 41 10.71 -1.57 10.14
CA TRP A 41 10.00 -2.19 9.04
C TRP A 41 10.31 -1.45 7.74
N ALA A 42 10.37 -2.18 6.63
CA ALA A 42 10.60 -1.60 5.32
C ALA A 42 9.43 -1.93 4.39
N ASN A 43 8.94 -0.95 3.63
CA ASN A 43 8.04 -1.21 2.52
C ASN A 43 8.85 -1.39 1.22
N ASN A 44 9.33 -2.61 1.00
CA ASN A 44 10.14 -2.97 -0.17
C ASN A 44 9.39 -3.90 -1.14
N ALA A 45 8.09 -4.11 -0.96
CA ALA A 45 7.30 -5.04 -1.79
C ALA A 45 7.18 -4.57 -3.24
N ALA A 46 7.60 -5.41 -4.20
CA ALA A 46 7.44 -5.15 -5.63
C ALA A 46 6.00 -5.36 -6.12
N THR A 47 5.17 -6.12 -5.39
CA THR A 47 3.77 -6.38 -5.72
C THR A 47 2.99 -5.08 -5.90
N PRO A 48 2.28 -4.89 -7.03
CA PRO A 48 1.54 -3.66 -7.27
C PRO A 48 0.29 -3.61 -6.37
N LEU A 49 -0.24 -2.40 -6.14
CA LEU A 49 -1.49 -2.28 -5.38
C LEU A 49 -2.63 -3.01 -6.09
N GLU A 50 -2.82 -2.71 -7.37
CA GLU A 50 -3.84 -3.29 -8.24
C GLU A 50 -3.23 -4.26 -9.25
N ARG A 51 -3.95 -5.34 -9.57
CA ARG A 51 -3.49 -6.31 -10.56
C ARG A 51 -3.46 -5.69 -11.96
N PRO A 52 -2.35 -5.77 -12.72
CA PRO A 52 -2.34 -5.33 -14.11
C PRO A 52 -3.31 -6.11 -15.00
N ASP A 53 -3.94 -5.44 -15.96
CA ASP A 53 -4.95 -6.06 -16.84
C ASP A 53 -4.35 -7.20 -17.69
N SER A 54 -3.05 -7.14 -18.01
CA SER A 54 -2.32 -8.19 -18.71
C SER A 54 -2.27 -9.52 -17.96
N LEU A 55 -2.49 -9.51 -16.64
CA LEU A 55 -2.53 -10.71 -15.80
C LEU A 55 -3.96 -11.26 -15.63
N ALA A 56 -5.00 -10.50 -15.99
CA ALA A 56 -6.40 -10.91 -15.88
C ALA A 56 -6.72 -11.62 -14.54
N ASP A 57 -7.10 -12.89 -14.57
CA ASP A 57 -7.47 -13.69 -13.39
C ASP A 57 -6.28 -14.42 -12.74
N LYS A 58 -5.05 -14.19 -13.22
CA LYS A 58 -3.85 -14.80 -12.64
C LYS A 58 -3.54 -14.13 -11.30
N THR A 59 -3.91 -14.79 -10.21
CA THR A 59 -3.69 -14.27 -8.84
C THR A 59 -2.25 -14.45 -8.37
N THR A 60 -1.56 -15.49 -8.84
CA THR A 60 -0.18 -15.81 -8.43
C THR A 60 0.72 -16.24 -9.58
N PHE A 61 2.00 -15.96 -9.46
CA PHE A 61 3.09 -16.49 -10.28
C PHE A 61 3.60 -17.85 -9.75
N SER A 62 4.13 -18.66 -10.66
CA SER A 62 4.98 -19.80 -10.29
C SER A 62 6.37 -19.34 -9.84
N ALA A 63 7.12 -20.21 -9.16
CA ALA A 63 8.47 -19.89 -8.70
C ALA A 63 9.42 -19.48 -9.85
N ASN A 64 9.32 -20.16 -11.00
CA ASN A 64 10.13 -19.82 -12.18
C ASN A 64 9.79 -18.44 -12.74
N GLU A 65 8.52 -18.05 -12.72
CA GLU A 65 8.09 -16.72 -13.17
C GLU A 65 8.57 -15.63 -12.22
N VAL A 66 8.50 -15.87 -10.90
CA VAL A 66 9.07 -14.93 -9.91
C VAL A 66 10.56 -14.74 -10.14
N GLU A 67 11.29 -15.82 -10.44
CA GLU A 67 12.72 -15.73 -10.73
C GLU A 67 13.01 -14.93 -12.01
N GLN A 68 12.22 -15.13 -13.08
CA GLN A 68 12.32 -14.31 -14.29
C GLN A 68 12.05 -12.82 -14.03
N LEU A 69 11.10 -12.51 -13.13
CA LEU A 69 10.83 -11.14 -12.72
C LEU A 69 12.03 -10.55 -11.97
N ARG A 70 12.69 -11.31 -11.09
CA ARG A 70 13.90 -10.88 -10.38
C ARG A 70 15.06 -10.61 -11.33
N GLU A 71 15.37 -11.55 -12.23
CA GLU A 71 16.42 -11.37 -13.25
C GLU A 71 16.16 -10.13 -14.11
N THR A 72 14.90 -9.89 -14.45
CA THR A 72 14.48 -8.71 -15.22
C THR A 72 14.61 -7.43 -14.40
N ALA A 73 14.27 -7.45 -13.12
CA ALA A 73 14.44 -6.32 -12.20
C ALA A 73 15.92 -5.97 -12.02
N ASP A 74 16.79 -6.95 -11.80
CA ASP A 74 18.24 -6.76 -11.68
C ASP A 74 18.82 -6.14 -12.95
N ARG A 75 18.40 -6.65 -14.11
CA ARG A 75 18.80 -6.09 -15.42
C ARG A 75 18.35 -4.64 -15.60
N LEU A 76 17.16 -4.28 -15.13
CA LEU A 76 16.57 -2.94 -15.32
C LEU A 76 17.04 -1.93 -14.28
N PHE A 77 17.28 -2.35 -13.05
CA PHE A 77 17.44 -1.46 -11.90
C PHE A 77 18.69 -1.71 -11.05
N GLY A 78 19.48 -2.76 -11.32
CA GLY A 78 20.73 -3.04 -10.59
C GLY A 78 21.90 -2.11 -10.95
N GLY A 79 21.72 -1.22 -11.94
CA GLY A 79 22.70 -0.23 -12.38
C GLY A 79 22.47 1.17 -11.81
N ALA A 80 23.09 2.17 -12.45
CA ALA A 80 22.90 3.60 -12.15
C ALA A 80 22.01 4.30 -13.20
N ASP A 81 20.98 3.61 -13.68
CA ASP A 81 20.01 4.11 -14.65
C ASP A 81 18.86 4.89 -13.96
N ASP A 82 17.83 5.22 -14.72
CA ASP A 82 16.66 5.94 -14.25
C ASP A 82 15.85 5.09 -13.25
N ALA A 83 15.51 5.68 -12.11
CA ALA A 83 14.65 5.06 -11.12
C ALA A 83 13.22 4.85 -11.65
N ALA A 84 12.58 3.79 -11.15
CA ALA A 84 11.14 3.59 -11.27
C ALA A 84 10.51 3.60 -9.87
N PHE A 85 9.29 4.11 -9.78
CA PHE A 85 8.57 4.27 -8.50
C PHE A 85 7.25 3.50 -8.49
N GLY A 86 6.85 3.04 -7.30
CA GLY A 86 5.58 2.35 -7.07
C GLY A 86 5.36 1.17 -8.03
N ASP A 87 4.15 1.07 -8.56
CA ASP A 87 3.75 0.02 -9.51
C ASP A 87 4.50 0.09 -10.86
N GLY A 88 5.19 1.20 -11.14
CA GLY A 88 6.02 1.35 -12.33
C GLY A 88 7.17 0.34 -12.40
N VAL A 89 7.75 -0.03 -11.25
CA VAL A 89 8.77 -1.08 -11.15
C VAL A 89 8.19 -2.41 -11.65
N PHE A 90 7.07 -2.83 -11.07
CA PHE A 90 6.44 -4.10 -11.41
C PHE A 90 6.00 -4.14 -12.88
N ASN A 91 5.39 -3.06 -13.37
CA ASN A 91 4.90 -3.00 -14.75
C ASN A 91 6.03 -3.02 -15.78
N ALA A 92 7.15 -2.33 -15.51
CA ALA A 92 8.34 -2.36 -16.37
C ALA A 92 8.94 -3.78 -16.46
N VAL A 93 9.03 -4.45 -15.31
CA VAL A 93 9.55 -5.82 -15.20
C VAL A 93 8.60 -6.81 -15.88
N LEU A 94 7.30 -6.72 -15.61
CA LEU A 94 6.29 -7.59 -16.22
C LEU A 94 6.24 -7.45 -17.74
N ALA A 95 6.38 -6.23 -18.26
CA ALA A 95 6.44 -5.98 -19.70
C ALA A 95 7.79 -6.39 -20.32
N ASN A 96 8.79 -6.74 -19.49
CA ASN A 96 10.15 -7.09 -19.90
C ASN A 96 10.75 -6.05 -20.87
N ILE A 97 10.63 -4.77 -20.50
CA ILE A 97 11.13 -3.68 -21.33
C ILE A 97 12.66 -3.76 -21.46
N GLN A 98 13.21 -3.15 -22.50
CA GLN A 98 14.67 -3.15 -22.71
C GLN A 98 15.37 -2.20 -21.74
N ARG A 99 14.79 -1.02 -21.49
CA ARG A 99 15.34 0.01 -20.62
C ARG A 99 14.23 0.81 -19.97
N ASN A 100 14.36 1.10 -18.67
CA ASN A 100 13.52 2.07 -18.00
C ASN A 100 14.01 3.49 -18.32
N VAL A 101 13.11 4.36 -18.76
CA VAL A 101 13.42 5.76 -19.04
C VAL A 101 12.41 6.62 -18.30
N SER A 102 12.92 7.58 -17.53
CA SER A 102 12.10 8.56 -16.82
C SER A 102 11.29 9.40 -17.79
N ASN A 103 10.09 9.80 -17.36
CA ASN A 103 9.23 10.68 -18.13
C ASN A 103 9.68 12.16 -18.09
N ASP A 104 10.59 12.53 -17.19
CA ASP A 104 11.21 13.87 -17.14
C ASP A 104 12.57 13.83 -17.85
N GLY A 105 12.61 14.42 -19.04
CA GLY A 105 13.82 14.54 -19.86
C GLY A 105 14.52 15.90 -19.77
N GLU A 106 14.01 16.85 -18.98
CA GLU A 106 14.50 18.24 -18.97
C GLU A 106 15.28 18.57 -17.68
N THR A 107 14.74 18.23 -16.51
CA THR A 107 15.30 18.69 -15.22
C THR A 107 16.28 17.67 -14.59
N GLY A 108 16.46 16.52 -15.26
CA GLY A 108 17.16 15.37 -14.73
C GLY A 108 16.23 14.44 -13.96
N ASN A 109 16.70 13.23 -13.69
CA ASN A 109 15.91 12.17 -13.07
C ASN A 109 16.56 11.63 -11.80
N TYR A 110 15.78 10.89 -11.02
CA TYR A 110 16.33 10.10 -9.94
C TYR A 110 17.05 8.89 -10.52
N SER A 111 18.25 8.62 -10.02
CA SER A 111 18.98 7.40 -10.33
C SER A 111 18.49 6.24 -9.45
N SER A 112 18.44 5.04 -10.02
CA SER A 112 18.12 3.78 -9.33
C SER A 112 19.03 3.50 -8.14
N VAL A 113 20.22 4.10 -8.05
CA VAL A 113 21.13 3.94 -6.90
C VAL A 113 20.55 4.44 -5.57
N TRP A 114 19.54 5.31 -5.62
CA TRP A 114 18.82 5.79 -4.44
C TRP A 114 17.66 4.90 -4.02
N MET A 115 17.36 3.88 -4.82
CA MET A 115 16.29 2.93 -4.57
C MET A 115 16.86 1.71 -3.86
N VAL A 116 16.09 1.15 -2.92
CA VAL A 116 16.38 -0.17 -2.38
C VAL A 116 15.88 -1.26 -3.33
N ASP A 117 16.52 -2.41 -3.28
CA ASP A 117 16.06 -3.62 -3.98
C ASP A 117 14.62 -3.96 -3.58
N ARG A 118 13.88 -4.46 -4.58
CA ARG A 118 12.43 -4.67 -4.49
C ARG A 118 12.16 -6.15 -4.32
N GLU A 119 11.35 -6.49 -3.33
CA GLU A 119 11.02 -7.86 -2.97
C GLU A 119 9.89 -8.38 -3.87
N PHE A 120 10.24 -9.27 -4.80
CA PHE A 120 9.28 -9.99 -5.64
C PHE A 120 8.80 -11.25 -4.93
N GLU A 121 7.50 -11.25 -4.64
CA GLU A 121 6.74 -12.42 -4.20
C GLU A 121 5.88 -12.97 -5.36
N ASN A 122 5.11 -14.02 -5.07
CA ASN A 122 4.27 -14.65 -6.08
C ASN A 122 2.92 -13.96 -6.30
N ARG A 123 2.47 -13.04 -5.44
CA ARG A 123 1.19 -12.34 -5.63
C ARG A 123 1.28 -11.35 -6.77
N THR A 124 0.16 -11.17 -7.47
CA THR A 124 0.04 -10.24 -8.61
C THR A 124 -0.61 -8.91 -8.23
N SER A 125 -1.10 -8.79 -6.99
CA SER A 125 -1.72 -7.60 -6.41
C SER A 125 -1.66 -7.65 -4.88
N LEU A 126 -1.55 -6.49 -4.23
CA LEU A 126 -1.72 -6.36 -2.78
C LEU A 126 -3.20 -6.48 -2.39
N ILE A 127 -4.11 -6.04 -3.25
CA ILE A 127 -5.55 -6.26 -3.08
C ILE A 127 -5.85 -7.74 -3.33
N SER A 128 -6.35 -8.41 -2.30
CA SER A 128 -6.82 -9.80 -2.36
C SER A 128 -8.34 -9.90 -2.48
N ASP A 129 -9.07 -8.88 -2.02
CA ASP A 129 -10.52 -8.78 -2.11
C ASP A 129 -10.91 -7.36 -2.57
N PRO A 130 -11.62 -7.18 -3.70
CA PRO A 130 -12.18 -8.22 -4.60
C PRO A 130 -11.12 -9.10 -5.28
N LEU A 131 -11.49 -10.33 -5.65
CA LEU A 131 -10.59 -11.33 -6.25
C LEU A 131 -9.91 -10.85 -7.54
N ASN A 132 -10.51 -9.90 -8.26
CA ASN A 132 -9.90 -9.28 -9.44
C ASN A 132 -8.70 -8.37 -9.10
N GLY A 133 -8.41 -8.16 -7.81
CA GLY A 133 -7.26 -7.40 -7.33
C GLY A 133 -7.33 -5.92 -7.69
N LYS A 134 -8.54 -5.36 -7.83
CA LYS A 134 -8.76 -3.95 -8.21
C LYS A 134 -9.44 -3.18 -7.10
N LEU A 135 -9.19 -1.88 -7.05
CA LEU A 135 -9.98 -0.99 -6.21
C LEU A 135 -11.43 -0.92 -6.73
N PRO A 136 -12.42 -0.86 -5.83
CA PRO A 136 -13.78 -0.52 -6.23
C PRO A 136 -13.82 0.84 -6.95
N ALA A 137 -14.78 1.00 -7.86
CA ALA A 137 -14.98 2.27 -8.55
C ALA A 137 -15.18 3.41 -7.53
N ILE A 138 -14.46 4.52 -7.74
CA ILE A 138 -14.63 5.72 -6.92
C ILE A 138 -16.04 6.28 -7.09
N THR A 139 -16.55 6.92 -6.04
CA THR A 139 -17.89 7.51 -6.07
C THR A 139 -17.90 8.78 -6.93
N ARG A 140 -19.06 9.13 -7.52
CA ARG A 140 -19.23 10.40 -8.25
C ARG A 140 -18.83 11.65 -7.45
N SER A 141 -18.99 11.60 -6.12
CA SER A 141 -18.55 12.71 -5.25
C SER A 141 -17.03 12.76 -5.08
N ALA A 142 -16.34 11.60 -5.12
CA ALA A 142 -14.89 11.57 -5.17
C ALA A 142 -14.36 12.06 -6.52
N GLU A 143 -14.94 11.60 -7.64
CA GLU A 143 -14.60 12.07 -9.00
C GLU A 143 -14.67 13.60 -9.09
N ARG A 144 -15.77 14.19 -8.62
CA ARG A 144 -15.96 15.64 -8.62
C ARG A 144 -14.88 16.35 -7.79
N ARG A 145 -14.57 15.87 -6.59
CA ARG A 145 -13.51 16.46 -5.74
C ARG A 145 -12.13 16.42 -6.42
N PHE A 146 -11.80 15.32 -7.11
CA PHE A 146 -10.56 15.22 -7.86
C PHE A 146 -10.53 16.18 -9.05
N ALA A 147 -11.64 16.28 -9.79
CA ALA A 147 -11.77 17.20 -10.91
C ALA A 147 -11.63 18.67 -10.47
N ASP A 148 -12.32 19.05 -9.39
CA ASP A 148 -12.26 20.40 -8.81
C ASP A 148 -10.83 20.72 -8.32
N ALA A 149 -10.17 19.80 -7.62
CA ALA A 149 -8.78 19.98 -7.18
C ALA A 149 -7.77 20.03 -8.35
N ALA A 150 -8.03 19.29 -9.43
CA ALA A 150 -7.21 19.36 -10.64
C ALA A 150 -7.41 20.68 -11.39
N ALA A 151 -8.64 21.20 -11.46
CA ALA A 151 -8.94 22.51 -12.02
C ALA A 151 -8.26 23.61 -11.21
N HIS A 152 -8.41 23.60 -9.89
CA HIS A 152 -7.76 24.57 -8.99
C HIS A 152 -6.25 24.65 -9.22
N ARG A 153 -5.55 23.50 -9.26
CA ARG A 153 -4.09 23.46 -9.50
C ARG A 153 -3.65 23.93 -10.88
N ARG A 154 -4.52 23.83 -11.90
CA ARG A 154 -4.21 24.36 -13.24
C ARG A 154 -4.35 25.88 -13.26
N ASP A 155 -5.37 26.40 -12.60
CA ASP A 155 -5.69 27.83 -12.59
C ASP A 155 -4.79 28.60 -11.61
N HIS A 156 -4.29 27.93 -10.57
CA HIS A 156 -3.40 28.48 -9.54
C HIS A 156 -2.15 27.59 -9.42
N PRO A 157 -1.17 27.71 -10.34
CA PRO A 157 0.00 26.84 -10.33
C PRO A 157 0.93 27.09 -9.14
N ALA A 158 1.05 28.35 -8.71
CA ALA A 158 1.90 28.76 -7.58
C ALA A 158 1.58 30.19 -7.10
N ASP A 159 0.30 30.59 -7.08
CA ASP A 159 -0.11 31.96 -6.73
C ASP A 159 0.21 32.28 -5.27
N GLY A 160 0.08 31.29 -4.39
CA GLY A 160 0.56 31.32 -3.02
C GLY A 160 1.21 29.99 -2.59
N PRO A 161 1.78 29.94 -1.38
CA PRO A 161 2.35 28.70 -0.87
C PRO A 161 1.27 27.61 -0.71
N GLU A 162 0.00 27.95 -0.50
CA GLU A 162 -1.12 26.99 -0.37
C GLU A 162 -1.44 26.22 -1.65
N ASP A 163 -1.07 26.74 -2.82
CA ASP A 163 -1.26 26.06 -4.10
C ASP A 163 -0.19 24.97 -4.34
N LEU A 164 0.93 25.06 -3.62
CA LEU A 164 1.95 24.02 -3.61
C LEU A 164 1.49 22.84 -2.75
N SER A 165 1.76 21.63 -3.24
CA SER A 165 1.41 20.41 -2.51
C SER A 165 2.02 20.38 -1.10
N ARG A 166 1.32 19.72 -0.16
CA ARG A 166 1.82 19.52 1.22
C ARG A 166 3.22 18.87 1.25
N GLN A 167 3.50 18.01 0.28
CA GLN A 167 4.80 17.37 0.10
C GLN A 167 5.89 18.38 -0.31
N LEU A 168 5.61 19.24 -1.29
CA LEU A 168 6.57 20.25 -1.75
C LEU A 168 6.87 21.30 -0.65
N ARG A 169 5.90 21.54 0.24
CA ARG A 169 6.06 22.41 1.41
C ARG A 169 6.66 21.71 2.63
N CYS A 170 7.04 20.44 2.53
CA CYS A 170 7.54 19.62 3.64
C CYS A 170 6.61 19.59 4.87
N VAL A 171 5.28 19.67 4.66
CA VAL A 171 4.30 19.68 5.76
C VAL A 171 3.98 18.25 6.20
N THR A 172 3.55 17.41 5.25
CA THR A 172 3.28 15.99 5.49
C THR A 172 2.98 15.28 4.18
N TYR A 173 3.19 13.96 4.16
CA TYR A 173 2.68 13.07 3.11
C TYR A 173 1.30 12.51 3.44
N GLY A 174 0.76 12.78 4.63
CA GLY A 174 -0.52 12.26 5.11
C GLY A 174 -0.42 10.80 5.57
N ILE A 175 -1.35 10.37 6.41
CA ILE A 175 -1.47 8.99 6.88
C ILE A 175 -2.86 8.41 6.55
N PRO A 176 -2.99 7.09 6.31
CA PRO A 176 -1.98 6.04 6.37
C PRO A 176 -1.24 5.85 5.03
N ARG A 177 -0.13 6.57 4.81
CA ARG A 177 0.80 6.24 3.72
C ARG A 177 1.96 5.43 4.28
N PHE A 178 2.15 4.24 3.73
CA PHE A 178 3.30 3.38 3.97
C PHE A 178 4.29 3.53 2.81
N GLY A 179 5.41 4.19 3.05
CA GLY A 179 6.36 4.71 2.09
C GLY A 179 6.01 6.14 1.69
N GLY A 180 6.94 7.09 1.88
CA GLY A 180 6.73 8.50 1.55
C GLY A 180 6.28 8.69 0.10
N LEU A 181 7.04 8.13 -0.85
CA LEU A 181 6.73 8.10 -2.29
C LEU A 181 6.28 6.71 -2.75
N GLY A 182 5.77 5.89 -1.83
CA GLY A 182 5.50 4.48 -2.06
C GLY A 182 6.69 3.60 -1.67
N ALA A 183 6.63 2.35 -2.13
CA ALA A 183 7.56 1.33 -1.71
C ALA A 183 8.92 1.49 -2.43
N GLY A 184 10.03 1.39 -1.67
CA GLY A 184 11.40 1.37 -2.18
C GLY A 184 12.19 2.70 -2.13
N TYR A 185 11.57 3.80 -1.71
CA TYR A 185 12.26 5.09 -1.53
C TYR A 185 11.81 5.79 -0.25
N ASN A 186 12.74 6.01 0.67
CA ASN A 186 12.47 6.54 2.02
C ASN A 186 11.25 5.88 2.66
N SER A 187 11.25 4.54 2.64
CA SER A 187 10.09 3.70 2.93
C SER A 187 10.24 2.87 4.21
N TYR A 188 11.14 3.28 5.10
CA TYR A 188 11.31 2.67 6.40
C TYR A 188 10.39 3.29 7.46
N TYR A 189 9.94 2.47 8.40
CA TYR A 189 9.16 2.87 9.56
C TYR A 189 9.70 2.23 10.82
N GLN A 190 9.77 2.99 11.91
CA GLN A 190 10.03 2.43 13.22
C GLN A 190 8.74 2.37 14.02
N ILE A 191 8.42 1.19 14.54
CA ILE A 191 7.29 0.98 15.42
C ILE A 191 7.80 0.90 16.86
N PHE A 192 7.26 1.76 17.70
CA PHE A 192 7.42 1.72 19.15
C PHE A 192 6.10 1.26 19.75
N GLN A 193 6.15 0.31 20.69
CA GLN A 193 4.94 -0.26 21.28
C GLN A 193 5.11 -0.38 22.79
N THR A 194 4.09 0.08 23.50
CA THR A 194 3.91 -0.06 24.95
C THR A 194 2.53 -0.66 25.23
N SER A 195 2.17 -0.85 26.50
CA SER A 195 0.80 -1.24 26.87
C SER A 195 -0.25 -0.20 26.45
N ASP A 196 0.15 1.06 26.35
CA ASP A 196 -0.76 2.22 26.28
C ASP A 196 -0.66 2.97 24.95
N TYR A 197 0.37 2.71 24.14
CA TYR A 197 0.62 3.40 22.88
C TYR A 197 1.28 2.50 21.83
N VAL A 198 0.90 2.71 20.59
CA VAL A 198 1.67 2.34 19.39
C VAL A 198 2.06 3.61 18.66
N VAL A 199 3.33 3.77 18.34
CA VAL A 199 3.84 4.91 17.57
C VAL A 199 4.49 4.39 16.31
N MET A 200 4.06 4.92 15.17
CA MET A 200 4.68 4.65 13.88
C MET A 200 5.43 5.90 13.43
N LEU A 201 6.76 5.83 13.40
CA LEU A 201 7.63 6.90 12.93
C LEU A 201 8.09 6.59 11.50
N GLY A 202 7.69 7.41 10.54
CA GLY A 202 8.14 7.28 9.15
C GLY A 202 9.49 7.94 8.91
N GLU A 203 10.34 7.32 8.10
CA GLU A 203 11.59 7.92 7.64
C GLU A 203 11.36 9.21 6.83
N MET A 204 10.40 9.18 5.89
CA MET A 204 10.04 10.36 5.12
C MET A 204 9.32 11.39 6.02
N ILE A 205 9.84 12.63 6.07
CA ILE A 205 9.32 13.76 6.87
C ILE A 205 9.38 13.56 8.40
N HIS A 206 9.77 12.39 8.90
CA HIS A 206 9.74 12.09 10.35
C HIS A 206 8.34 12.23 10.96
N ASP A 207 7.29 11.99 10.15
CA ASP A 207 5.91 11.99 10.60
C ASP A 207 5.71 10.88 11.65
N ALA A 208 5.22 11.24 12.84
CA ALA A 208 4.97 10.31 13.94
C ALA A 208 3.45 10.15 14.16
N ARG A 209 2.92 8.98 13.80
CA ARG A 209 1.53 8.62 14.12
C ARG A 209 1.48 8.01 15.51
N ILE A 210 0.88 8.75 16.45
CA ILE A 210 0.69 8.31 17.83
C ILE A 210 -0.71 7.70 17.97
N ILE A 211 -0.77 6.45 18.41
CA ILE A 211 -2.02 5.68 18.56
C ILE A 211 -2.13 5.28 20.03
N PRO A 212 -2.87 6.04 20.86
CA PRO A 212 -3.24 5.61 22.22
C PRO A 212 -4.06 4.32 22.18
N ILE A 213 -3.78 3.41 23.09
CA ILE A 213 -4.47 2.13 23.27
C ILE A 213 -5.39 2.19 24.48
N GLY A 214 -6.64 1.80 24.31
CA GLY A 214 -7.66 1.76 25.37
C GLY A 214 -8.73 2.85 25.23
N ASP A 215 -9.37 3.22 26.34
CA ASP A 215 -10.63 3.99 26.33
C ASP A 215 -10.44 5.51 26.26
N MET A 216 -9.32 5.99 25.71
CA MET A 216 -9.08 7.44 25.61
C MET A 216 -10.07 8.07 24.61
N PRO A 217 -10.88 9.07 25.01
CA PRO A 217 -11.84 9.68 24.10
C PRO A 217 -11.15 10.41 22.95
N HIS A 218 -11.81 10.45 21.80
CA HIS A 218 -11.37 11.30 20.69
C HIS A 218 -11.40 12.78 21.07
N ILE A 219 -10.51 13.56 20.45
CA ILE A 219 -10.53 15.03 20.60
C ILE A 219 -11.81 15.61 19.98
N HIS A 220 -12.23 16.78 20.45
CA HIS A 220 -13.45 17.42 19.97
C HIS A 220 -13.41 17.61 18.44
N LYS A 221 -14.52 17.28 17.75
CA LYS A 221 -14.67 17.27 16.28
C LYS A 221 -14.33 18.57 15.54
N SER A 222 -14.23 19.69 16.27
CA SER A 222 -13.82 20.98 15.72
C SER A 222 -12.31 21.09 15.50
N ILE A 223 -11.52 20.24 16.16
CA ILE A 223 -10.07 20.22 16.02
C ILE A 223 -9.74 19.23 14.90
N ARG A 224 -9.15 19.74 13.82
CA ARG A 224 -8.65 18.92 12.70
C ARG A 224 -7.13 18.81 12.79
N GLN A 225 -6.61 17.64 12.46
CA GLN A 225 -5.19 17.34 12.43
C GLN A 225 -4.82 16.77 11.08
N TRP A 226 -3.63 17.10 10.59
CA TRP A 226 -3.13 16.61 9.29
C TRP A 226 -3.16 15.09 9.14
N HIS A 227 -2.99 14.41 10.28
CA HIS A 227 -2.93 12.95 10.39
C HIS A 227 -4.21 12.37 10.99
N GLY A 228 -5.17 13.20 11.34
CA GLY A 228 -6.32 12.80 12.14
C GLY A 228 -5.95 12.39 13.57
N ASP A 229 -6.98 12.04 14.33
CA ASP A 229 -6.90 11.62 15.73
C ASP A 229 -7.14 10.11 15.81
N SER A 230 -6.08 9.34 16.05
CA SER A 230 -6.12 7.87 16.08
C SER A 230 -6.44 7.31 17.47
N ARG A 231 -7.22 6.22 17.57
CA ARG A 231 -7.41 5.41 18.79
C ARG A 231 -7.30 3.95 18.43
N GLY A 232 -6.68 3.17 19.31
CA GLY A 232 -6.43 1.75 19.08
C GLY A 232 -6.99 0.85 20.17
N HIS A 233 -7.41 -0.34 19.79
CA HIS A 233 -7.77 -1.43 20.70
C HIS A 233 -7.34 -2.77 20.10
N TRP A 234 -7.19 -3.78 20.96
CA TRP A 234 -6.80 -5.12 20.54
C TRP A 234 -8.04 -6.02 20.46
N GLU A 235 -8.19 -6.69 19.32
CA GLU A 235 -9.12 -7.79 19.09
C GLU A 235 -8.30 -9.05 18.87
N GLU A 236 -8.14 -9.85 19.93
CA GLU A 236 -7.20 -10.98 19.95
C GLU A 236 -5.78 -10.54 19.57
N ASP A 237 -5.28 -10.99 18.41
CA ASP A 237 -3.96 -10.66 17.88
C ASP A 237 -3.97 -9.46 16.91
N THR A 238 -5.13 -8.82 16.72
CA THR A 238 -5.33 -7.72 15.77
C THR A 238 -5.36 -6.39 16.51
N LEU A 239 -4.49 -5.46 16.12
CA LEU A 239 -4.59 -4.06 16.52
C LEU A 239 -5.54 -3.34 15.55
N VAL A 240 -6.72 -2.99 16.05
CA VAL A 240 -7.68 -2.15 15.31
C VAL A 240 -7.36 -0.69 15.62
N VAL A 241 -7.30 0.15 14.58
CA VAL A 241 -7.02 1.58 14.70
C VAL A 241 -8.10 2.38 14.01
N GLU A 242 -8.88 3.11 14.80
CA GLU A 242 -9.87 4.07 14.31
C GLU A 242 -9.24 5.45 14.19
N THR A 243 -9.58 6.22 13.16
CA THR A 243 -9.04 7.58 13.00
C THR A 243 -10.10 8.51 12.43
N THR A 244 -10.26 9.65 13.10
CA THR A 244 -11.22 10.70 12.75
C THR A 244 -10.50 12.06 12.66
N ASN A 245 -11.24 13.15 12.49
CA ASN A 245 -10.75 14.52 12.66
C ASN A 245 -9.64 14.94 11.66
N TYR A 246 -9.74 14.50 10.40
CA TYR A 246 -8.94 15.01 9.27
C TYR A 246 -9.39 16.39 8.79
#